data_AF-A0A0H3C3Y0-F1
#
_entry.id   AF-A0A0H3C3Y0-F1
#
_cell.length_a   1.000
_cell.length_b   1.000
_cell.length_c   1.000
_cell.angle_alpha   90.00
_cell.angle_beta   90.00
_cell.angle_gamma   90.00
#
_symmetry.space_group_name_H-M   'P 1'
#
loop_
_entity.id
_entity.type
_entity.pdbx_description
1 polymer ?
#
loop_
_entity_poly.entity_id
_entity_poly.type
_entity_poly.pdbx_seq_one_letter_code
_entity_poly.pdbx_strand_id
1 'polypeptide(L)'
;MLLAEDFDWDDGNREKCQKHGVSIAEIEAVLLGDPLVAPDLAHSDVEDRRIAVGKTPEGRAMFIAFTLRTKDGKLHLRPVSARYMHAKEARRYDQSRS
;
A
#
# COMPACT_ATOMS: atom_id res chain seq x y z
N MET A 1 -8.57 -9.23 -2.41
CA MET A 1 -8.20 -9.45 -0.99
C MET A 1 -6.78 -10.00 -0.89
N LEU A 2 -5.89 -9.32 -0.17
CA LEU A 2 -4.52 -9.76 0.09
C LEU A 2 -4.54 -10.89 1.15
N LEU A 3 -3.83 -12.00 0.91
CA LEU A 3 -3.81 -13.18 1.78
C LEU A 3 -2.80 -13.08 2.95
N ALA A 4 -2.47 -11.87 3.40
CA ALA A 4 -1.50 -11.68 4.47
C ALA A 4 -2.16 -11.76 5.85
N GLU A 5 -1.43 -12.29 6.82
CA GLU A 5 -1.92 -12.49 8.18
C GLU A 5 -1.68 -11.28 9.09
N ASP A 6 -0.67 -10.44 8.80
CA ASP A 6 -0.36 -9.24 9.60
C ASP A 6 0.51 -8.23 8.81
N PHE A 7 0.84 -7.09 9.43
CA PHE A 7 1.70 -6.04 8.88
C PHE A 7 3.08 -6.05 9.54
N ASP A 8 4.13 -6.10 8.72
CA ASP A 8 5.52 -6.01 9.18
C ASP A 8 5.94 -4.53 9.37
N TRP A 9 5.54 -3.96 10.50
CA TRP A 9 5.94 -2.61 10.90
C TRP A 9 7.16 -2.61 11.84
N ASP A 10 8.10 -1.70 11.56
CA ASP A 10 9.16 -1.27 12.46
C ASP A 10 9.24 0.26 12.49
N ASP A 11 10.07 0.83 13.36
CA ASP A 11 10.15 2.28 13.51
C ASP A 11 10.61 2.96 12.21
N GLY A 12 11.46 2.29 11.42
CA GLY A 12 11.99 2.81 10.17
C GLY A 12 10.92 2.95 9.08
N ASN A 13 10.12 1.91 8.85
CA ASN A 13 9.08 1.99 7.81
C ASN A 13 7.83 2.77 8.26
N ARG A 14 7.53 2.80 9.57
CA ARG A 14 6.47 3.66 10.11
C ARG A 14 6.76 5.13 9.84
N GLU A 15 7.92 5.63 10.28
CA GLU A 15 8.32 7.04 10.09
C GLU A 15 8.34 7.40 8.60
N LYS A 16 8.92 6.53 7.76
CA LYS A 16 9.00 6.73 6.33
C LYS A 16 7.63 6.84 5.66
N CYS A 17 6.68 5.98 6.05
CA CYS A 17 5.32 6.04 5.49
C CYS A 17 4.56 7.27 5.97
N GLN A 18 4.68 7.61 7.25
CA GLN A 18 3.97 8.74 7.84
C GLN A 18 4.50 10.11 7.41
N LYS A 19 5.72 10.18 6.85
CA LYS A 19 6.33 11.42 6.32
C LYS A 19 5.46 12.18 5.32
N HIS A 20 4.52 11.50 4.66
CA HIS A 20 3.62 12.10 3.68
C HIS A 20 2.24 12.49 4.25
N GLY A 21 2.10 12.51 5.58
CA GLY A 21 0.88 12.92 6.27
C GLY A 21 -0.24 11.87 6.24
N VAL A 22 0.11 10.61 5.98
CA VAL A 22 -0.80 9.46 6.04
C VAL A 22 -0.61 8.74 7.37
N SER A 23 -1.68 8.23 7.97
CA SER A 23 -1.61 7.45 9.19
C SER A 23 -1.41 5.95 8.92
N ILE A 24 -0.87 5.22 9.90
CA ILE A 24 -0.76 3.74 9.82
C ILE A 24 -2.15 3.11 9.63
N ALA A 25 -3.14 3.60 10.36
CA ALA A 25 -4.52 3.11 10.26
C ALA A 25 -5.11 3.29 8.86
N GLU A 26 -4.83 4.39 8.16
CA GLU A 26 -5.27 4.58 6.77
C GLU A 26 -4.57 3.62 5.80
N ILE A 27 -3.27 3.39 5.99
CA ILE A 27 -2.49 2.45 5.16
C ILE A 27 -3.06 1.03 5.33
N GLU A 28 -3.28 0.60 6.56
CA GLU A 28 -3.86 -0.70 6.88
C GLU A 28 -5.28 -0.82 6.33
N ALA A 29 -6.13 0.19 6.52
CA ALA A 29 -7.50 0.20 6.01
C ALA A 29 -7.55 0.06 4.48
N VAL A 30 -6.65 0.74 3.76
CA VAL A 30 -6.55 0.62 2.30
C VAL A 30 -6.07 -0.77 1.88
N LEU A 31 -5.08 -1.35 2.57
CA LEU A 31 -4.54 -2.67 2.27
C LEU A 31 -5.51 -3.82 2.62
N LEU A 32 -6.26 -3.69 3.71
CA LEU A 32 -7.23 -4.68 4.19
C LEU A 32 -8.58 -4.61 3.48
N GLY A 33 -8.91 -3.48 2.85
CA GLY A 33 -10.14 -3.35 2.07
C GLY A 33 -10.06 -4.13 0.77
N ASP A 34 -10.22 -3.42 -0.32
CA ASP A 34 -10.08 -3.99 -1.65
C ASP A 34 -9.28 -3.02 -2.52
N PRO A 35 -7.94 -2.99 -2.39
CA PRO A 35 -7.11 -2.17 -3.26
C PRO A 35 -6.93 -2.87 -4.61
N LEU A 36 -6.72 -2.08 -5.67
CA LEU A 36 -6.13 -2.63 -6.89
C LEU A 36 -4.63 -2.81 -6.64
N VAL A 37 -4.10 -3.98 -6.95
CA VAL A 37 -2.70 -4.33 -6.72
C VAL A 37 -2.02 -4.66 -8.04
N ALA A 38 -0.85 -4.06 -8.29
CA ALA A 38 -0.04 -4.30 -9.47
C ALA A 38 1.44 -4.48 -9.09
N PRO A 39 2.22 -5.26 -9.87
CA PRO A 39 3.67 -5.31 -9.70
C PRO A 39 4.27 -3.93 -9.97
N ASP A 40 5.28 -3.56 -9.16
CA ASP A 40 6.04 -2.34 -9.36
C ASP A 40 7.08 -2.54 -10.46
N LEU A 41 6.65 -2.48 -11.73
CA LEU A 41 7.50 -2.76 -12.89
C LEU A 41 8.76 -1.88 -12.99
N ALA A 42 8.77 -0.72 -12.32
CA ALA A 42 9.94 0.16 -12.27
C ALA A 42 11.07 -0.36 -11.35
N HIS A 43 10.74 -1.26 -10.42
CA HIS A 43 11.66 -1.77 -9.40
C HIS A 43 11.67 -3.31 -9.29
N SER A 44 10.98 -3.99 -10.22
CA SER A 44 10.73 -5.44 -10.21
C SER A 44 11.97 -6.31 -10.36
N ASP A 45 13.11 -5.76 -10.78
CA ASP A 45 14.35 -6.53 -11.02
C ASP A 45 15.15 -6.83 -9.75
N VAL A 46 14.81 -6.22 -8.60
CA VAL A 46 15.60 -6.34 -7.35
C VAL A 46 14.78 -6.80 -6.13
N GLU A 47 13.50 -6.45 -6.04
CA GLU A 47 12.59 -6.88 -4.97
C GLU A 47 11.17 -7.07 -5.52
N ASP A 48 10.39 -8.04 -5.00
CA ASP A 48 8.96 -8.25 -5.31
C ASP A 48 8.11 -7.12 -4.67
N ARG A 49 8.32 -5.91 -5.18
CA ARG A 49 7.59 -4.71 -4.79
C ARG A 49 6.26 -4.70 -5.52
N ARG A 50 5.23 -4.39 -4.76
CA ARG A 50 3.85 -4.28 -5.21
C ARG A 50 3.33 -2.91 -4.87
N ILE A 51 2.48 -2.41 -5.76
CA ILE A 51 1.76 -1.17 -5.56
C ILE A 51 0.32 -1.54 -5.28
N ALA A 52 -0.20 -1.06 -4.15
CA ALA A 52 -1.63 -1.03 -3.85
C ALA A 52 -2.16 0.39 -4.06
N VAL A 53 -3.28 0.49 -4.74
CA VAL A 53 -4.02 1.74 -4.90
C VAL A 53 -5.46 1.54 -4.44
N GLY A 54 -5.92 2.42 -3.57
CA GLY A 54 -7.24 2.31 -2.96
C GLY A 54 -7.74 3.63 -2.40
N LYS A 55 -8.91 3.60 -1.77
CA LYS A 55 -9.47 4.74 -1.04
C LYS A 55 -9.43 4.47 0.46
N THR A 56 -9.08 5.48 1.24
CA THR A 56 -9.26 5.45 2.70
C THR A 56 -10.75 5.38 3.05
N PRO A 57 -11.11 5.06 4.30
CA PRO A 57 -12.50 5.12 4.76
C PRO A 57 -13.16 6.49 4.54
N GLU A 58 -12.38 7.57 4.51
CA GLU A 58 -12.82 8.94 4.23
C GLU A 58 -12.91 9.26 2.72
N GLY A 59 -12.69 8.27 1.86
CA GLY A 59 -12.81 8.38 0.41
C GLY A 59 -11.58 8.97 -0.30
N ARG A 60 -10.47 9.22 0.41
CA ARG A 60 -9.25 9.79 -0.19
C ARG A 60 -8.43 8.71 -0.89
N ALA A 61 -8.07 8.93 -2.14
CA ALA A 61 -7.26 7.99 -2.90
C ALA A 61 -5.81 7.95 -2.38
N MET A 62 -5.29 6.75 -2.13
CA MET A 62 -3.98 6.48 -1.57
C MET A 62 -3.19 5.53 -2.46
N PHE A 63 -1.89 5.80 -2.55
CA PHE A 63 -0.88 4.96 -3.20
C PHE A 63 0.02 4.38 -2.12
N ILE A 64 0.23 3.06 -2.15
CA ILE A 64 1.04 2.34 -1.18
C ILE A 64 1.98 1.41 -1.93
N ALA A 65 3.28 1.57 -1.73
CA ALA A 65 4.29 0.60 -2.15
C ALA A 65 4.61 -0.32 -0.97
N PHE A 66 4.55 -1.63 -1.18
CA PHE A 66 4.79 -2.62 -0.15
C PHE A 66 5.50 -3.86 -0.73
N THR A 67 6.08 -4.68 0.14
CA THR A 67 6.60 -6.01 -0.21
C THR A 67 5.88 -7.08 0.61
N LEU A 68 5.93 -8.32 0.11
CA LEU A 68 5.47 -9.49 0.85
C LEU A 68 6.67 -10.14 1.55
N ARG A 69 6.54 -10.47 2.83
CA ARG A 69 7.57 -11.15 3.61
C ARG A 69 7.00 -12.32 4.37
N THR A 70 7.68 -13.46 4.31
CA THR A 70 7.35 -14.61 5.16
C THR A 70 8.16 -14.54 6.45
N LYS A 71 7.49 -14.50 7.60
CA LYS A 71 8.10 -14.62 8.94
C LYS A 71 7.38 -15.73 9.70
N ASP A 72 8.13 -16.65 10.30
CA ASP A 72 7.57 -17.76 11.09
C ASP A 72 6.46 -18.56 10.37
N GLY A 73 6.60 -18.74 9.05
CA GLY A 73 5.62 -19.42 8.21
C GLY A 73 4.40 -18.60 7.79
N LYS A 74 4.31 -17.33 8.22
CA LYS A 74 3.20 -16.42 7.95
C LYS A 74 3.56 -15.35 6.93
N LEU A 75 2.61 -15.00 6.07
CA LEU A 75 2.80 -13.94 5.08
C LEU A 75 2.43 -12.59 5.68
N HIS A 76 3.36 -11.64 5.62
CA HIS A 76 3.21 -10.28 6.12
C HIS A 76 3.30 -9.26 5.01
N LEU A 77 2.50 -8.20 5.11
CA LEU A 77 2.63 -7.01 4.28
C LEU A 77 3.64 -6.08 4.93
N ARG A 78 4.72 -5.74 4.22
CA ARG A 78 5.67 -4.73 4.68
C ARG A 78 5.51 -3.45 3.85
N PRO A 79 4.81 -2.43 4.36
CA PRO A 79 4.78 -1.14 3.69
C PRO A 79 6.18 -0.53 3.61
N VAL A 80 6.48 0.05 2.45
CA VAL A 80 7.77 0.68 2.12
C VAL A 80 7.63 2.18 1.93
N SER A 81 6.49 2.61 1.38
CA SER A 81 6.12 4.02 1.20
C SER A 81 4.61 4.12 1.03
N ALA A 82 4.01 5.20 1.54
CA ALA A 82 2.61 5.51 1.35
C ALA A 82 2.42 7.01 1.18
N ARG A 83 1.47 7.40 0.33
CA ARG A 83 1.09 8.80 0.11
C ARG A 83 -0.32 8.90 -0.43
N TYR A 84 -0.94 10.06 -0.25
CA TYR A 84 -2.14 10.39 -1.03
C TYR A 84 -1.79 10.52 -2.52
N MET A 85 -2.75 10.14 -3.36
CA MET A 85 -2.66 10.31 -4.80
C MET A 85 -2.83 11.78 -5.18
N HIS A 86 -2.12 12.20 -6.23
CA HIS A 86 -2.42 13.45 -6.90
C HIS A 86 -3.76 13.37 -7.63
N ALA A 87 -4.41 14.52 -7.88
CA ALA A 87 -5.72 14.58 -8.51
C ALA A 87 -5.81 13.80 -9.84
N LYS A 88 -4.76 13.81 -10.65
CA LYS A 88 -4.69 13.06 -11.92
C LYS A 88 -4.65 11.54 -11.70
N GLU A 89 -3.95 11.08 -10.67
CA GLU A 89 -3.87 9.66 -10.31
C GLU A 89 -5.20 9.18 -9.74
N ALA A 90 -5.81 9.96 -8.85
CA ALA A 90 -7.13 9.65 -8.27
C ALA A 90 -8.21 9.51 -9.35
N ARG A 91 -8.25 10.45 -10.31
CA ARG A 91 -9.19 10.38 -11.45
C ARG A 91 -9.00 9.12 -12.30
N ARG A 92 -7.75 8.72 -12.55
CA ARG A 92 -7.44 7.49 -13.30
C ARG A 92 -7.88 6.25 -12.53
N TYR A 93 -7.64 6.23 -11.22
CA TYR A 93 -8.11 5.15 -10.35
C TYR A 93 -9.64 5.02 -10.39
N ASP A 94 -10.37 6.14 -10.29
CA ASP A 94 -11.83 6.13 -10.37
C ASP A 94 -12.34 5.62 -11.72
N GLN A 95 -11.73 6.01 -12.83
CA GLN A 95 -12.05 5.50 -14.16
C GLN A 95 -11.79 4.00 -14.31
N SER A 96 -10.76 3.47 -13.64
CA SER A 96 -10.47 2.03 -13.65
C SER A 96 -11.41 1.18 -12.80
N ARG A 97 -12.25 1.81 -11.95
CA ARG A 97 -13.24 1.16 -11.09
C ARG A 97 -14.69 1.33 -11.55
N SER A 98 -14.93 2.11 -12.61
CA SER A 98 -16.24 2.27 -13.25
C SER A 98 -16.47 1.24 -14.33
#